data_AF-A0A6I9QJR6-F1
#
_entry.id   AF-A0A6I9QJR6-F1
#
_cell.length_a   1.000
_cell.length_b   1.000
_cell.length_c   1.000
_cell.angle_alpha   90.00
_cell.angle_beta   90.00
_cell.angle_gamma   90.00
#
_symmetry.space_group_name_H-M   'P 1'
#
loop_
_entity.id
_entity.type
_entity.pdbx_description
1 polymer ?
#
loop_
_entity_poly.entity_id
_entity_poly.type
_entity_poly.pdbx_seq_one_letter_code
_entity_poly.pdbx_strand_id
1 'polypeptide(L)'
;GTGFSIGIWLVASPENSSAVWIANQGDPPVTKDDALKLTDEGLKLLLQHSEGRLISNISTSTDAFSASMLDSGNFVIYDSNFNVIWQTFNHPTDTIMAGQVLLAGSELVSSLSGTNHSSGNFHLIMQNDGNLVLYPVASPDTPGDAYWVSRTNGDGYLNKRDDTSVSCNAWRGWDLPVIFSRSRVKHTTGFS
;
A
#
# COMPACT_ATOMS: atom_id res chain seq x y z
N GLY A 1 13.59 12.74 7.88
CA GLY A 1 13.93 13.98 7.14
C GLY A 1 12.81 14.98 7.30
N THR A 2 13.07 16.27 7.08
CA THR A 2 12.03 17.30 7.00
C THR A 2 11.46 17.33 5.59
N GLY A 3 10.27 16.75 5.41
CA GLY A 3 9.56 16.75 4.13
C GLY A 3 8.30 15.92 4.24
N PHE A 4 7.44 16.02 3.23
CA PHE A 4 6.14 15.36 3.19
C PHE A 4 6.23 14.05 2.40
N SER A 5 5.27 13.16 2.65
CA SER A 5 5.05 11.96 1.86
C SER A 5 3.68 12.05 1.22
N ILE A 6 3.52 11.40 0.07
CA ILE A 6 2.22 11.25 -0.58
C ILE A 6 1.71 9.86 -0.23
N GLY A 7 0.49 9.79 0.27
CA GLY A 7 -0.02 8.55 0.80
C GLY A 7 -1.50 8.61 1.12
N ILE A 8 -2.00 7.48 1.61
CA ILE A 8 -3.35 7.30 2.13
C ILE A 8 -3.21 6.92 3.59
N TRP A 9 -3.93 7.65 4.46
CA TRP A 9 -3.95 7.42 5.90
C TRP A 9 -5.35 7.01 6.35
N LEU A 10 -5.42 5.99 7.21
CA LEU A 10 -6.58 5.75 8.05
C LEU A 10 -6.54 6.71 9.23
N VAL A 11 -7.50 7.61 9.29
CA VAL A 11 -7.59 8.65 10.33
C VAL A 11 -8.64 8.24 11.35
N ALA A 12 -8.21 7.75 12.52
CA ALA A 12 -9.12 7.51 13.65
C ALA A 12 -9.27 8.77 14.52
N SER A 13 -8.19 9.54 14.68
CA SER A 13 -8.17 10.88 15.27
C SER A 13 -6.94 11.65 14.76
N PRO A 14 -6.84 12.98 14.97
CA PRO A 14 -5.66 13.76 14.54
C PRO A 14 -4.33 13.22 15.08
N GLU A 15 -4.34 12.70 16.31
CA GLU A 15 -3.19 12.10 16.97
C GLU A 15 -3.03 10.60 16.69
N ASN A 16 -4.00 9.98 15.99
CA ASN A 16 -4.05 8.55 15.75
C ASN A 16 -4.43 8.27 14.30
N SER A 17 -3.44 8.46 13.43
CA SER A 17 -3.52 8.17 12.00
C SER A 17 -2.47 7.14 11.63
N SER A 18 -2.82 6.18 10.78
CA SER A 18 -1.91 5.14 10.30
C SER A 18 -1.83 5.19 8.78
N ALA A 19 -0.61 5.29 8.24
CA ALA A 19 -0.41 5.15 6.80
C ALA A 19 -0.80 3.73 6.37
N VAL A 20 -1.57 3.63 5.30
CA VAL A 20 -1.98 2.34 4.70
C VAL A 20 -1.51 2.19 3.26
N TRP A 21 -1.06 3.28 2.65
CA TRP A 21 -0.41 3.29 1.36
C TRP A 21 0.51 4.51 1.27
N ILE A 22 1.72 4.34 0.73
CA ILE A 22 2.67 5.43 0.48
C ILE A 22 3.11 5.34 -0.97
N ALA A 23 3.02 6.44 -1.70
CA ALA A 23 3.51 6.52 -3.06
C ALA A 23 5.02 6.26 -3.08
N ASN A 24 5.43 5.22 -3.81
CA ASN A 24 6.82 4.88 -4.11
C ASN A 24 7.76 4.98 -2.89
N GLN A 25 7.74 3.95 -2.04
CA GLN A 25 8.63 3.88 -0.88
C GLN A 25 10.11 4.09 -1.29
N GLY A 26 10.79 5.03 -0.63
CA GLY A 26 12.20 5.38 -0.91
C GLY A 26 12.37 6.61 -1.79
N ASP A 27 11.29 7.18 -2.32
CA ASP A 27 11.36 8.43 -3.06
C ASP A 27 11.79 9.62 -2.17
N PRO A 28 12.49 10.62 -2.75
CA PRO A 28 12.84 11.84 -2.02
C PRO A 28 11.61 12.52 -1.39
N PRO A 29 11.78 13.15 -0.21
CA PRO A 29 10.68 13.85 0.45
C PRO A 29 10.10 14.96 -0.43
N VAL A 30 8.78 15.11 -0.36
CA VAL A 30 8.03 16.15 -1.07
C VAL A 30 8.13 17.47 -0.29
N THR A 31 8.20 18.58 -1.01
CA THR A 31 8.23 19.92 -0.43
C THR A 31 6.84 20.56 -0.44
N LYS A 32 6.64 21.60 0.37
CA LYS A 32 5.36 22.33 0.45
C LYS A 32 4.94 22.99 -0.87
N ASP A 33 5.89 23.19 -1.77
CA ASP A 33 5.68 23.89 -3.03
C ASP A 33 5.46 22.92 -4.21
N ASP A 34 5.56 21.62 -3.95
CA ASP A 34 5.23 20.58 -4.93
C ASP A 34 3.72 20.35 -4.96
N ALA A 35 3.20 19.94 -6.11
CA ALA A 35 1.77 19.77 -6.32
C ALA A 35 1.43 18.42 -6.95
N LEU A 36 0.35 17.81 -6.49
CA LEU A 36 -0.18 16.60 -7.10
C LEU A 36 -1.19 16.97 -8.19
N LYS A 37 -0.98 16.47 -9.41
CA LYS A 37 -1.87 16.75 -10.55
C LYS A 37 -2.24 15.45 -11.26
N LEU A 38 -3.52 15.29 -11.57
CA LEU A 38 -3.94 14.30 -12.55
C LEU A 38 -3.69 14.86 -13.96
N THR A 39 -2.86 14.17 -14.73
CA THR A 39 -2.58 14.41 -16.15
C THR A 39 -3.17 13.27 -16.97
N ASP A 40 -3.18 13.42 -18.28
CA ASP A 40 -3.43 12.35 -19.26
C ASP A 40 -2.52 11.12 -19.02
N GLU A 41 -1.26 11.33 -18.64
CA GLU A 41 -0.32 10.26 -18.23
C GLU A 41 -0.63 9.62 -16.85
N GLY A 42 -1.61 10.11 -16.11
CA GLY A 42 -1.95 9.65 -14.76
C GLY A 42 -1.65 10.65 -13.65
N LEU A 43 -1.55 10.19 -12.41
CA LEU A 43 -1.23 10.99 -11.23
C LEU A 43 0.25 11.35 -11.21
N LYS A 44 0.56 12.63 -11.39
CA LYS A 44 1.92 13.18 -11.46
C LYS A 44 2.19 14.13 -10.30
N LEU A 45 3.32 13.93 -9.64
CA LEU A 45 3.90 14.91 -8.72
C LEU A 45 4.65 15.95 -9.53
N LEU A 46 4.19 17.19 -9.51
CA LEU A 46 4.87 18.33 -10.09
C LEU A 46 5.89 18.88 -9.09
N LEU A 47 7.13 19.01 -9.54
CA LEU A 47 8.25 19.51 -8.74
C LEU A 47 8.60 20.92 -9.22
N GLN A 48 8.93 21.85 -8.32
CA GLN A 48 9.24 23.24 -8.72
C GLN A 48 10.42 23.37 -9.69
N HIS A 49 11.42 22.49 -9.57
CA HIS A 49 12.70 22.62 -10.28
C HIS A 49 12.99 21.45 -11.24
N SER A 50 11.99 20.66 -11.62
CA SER A 50 12.15 19.56 -12.59
C SER A 50 10.82 19.19 -13.25
N GLU A 51 10.85 18.26 -14.22
CA GLU A 51 9.69 17.83 -15.00
C GLU A 51 8.60 17.09 -14.18
N GLY A 52 8.82 16.92 -12.86
CA GLY A 52 7.96 16.14 -12.00
C GLY A 52 8.20 14.63 -12.13
N ARG A 53 7.39 13.84 -11.45
CA ARG A 53 7.47 12.37 -11.46
C ARG A 53 6.08 11.75 -11.44
N LEU A 54 5.86 10.73 -12.27
CA LEU A 54 4.64 9.94 -12.23
C LEU A 54 4.60 9.06 -10.97
N ILE A 55 3.47 9.12 -10.26
CA ILE A 55 3.17 8.26 -9.11
C ILE A 55 2.40 7.03 -9.57
N SER A 56 1.43 7.22 -10.46
CA SER A 56 0.74 6.11 -11.11
C SER A 56 1.37 5.88 -12.49
N ASN A 57 2.01 4.73 -12.68
CA ASN A 57 2.40 4.32 -14.02
C ASN A 57 1.19 3.66 -14.70
N ILE A 58 0.48 4.42 -15.53
CA ILE A 58 -0.63 3.91 -16.33
C ILE A 58 -0.12 3.46 -17.71
N SER A 59 -0.85 2.58 -18.39
CA SER A 59 -0.45 2.13 -19.73
C SER A 59 -0.47 3.29 -20.73
N THR A 60 0.55 3.38 -21.59
CA THR A 60 0.69 4.45 -22.61
C THR A 60 -0.38 4.41 -23.71
N SER A 61 -1.23 3.39 -23.73
CA SER A 61 -2.33 3.26 -24.70
C SER A 61 -3.64 3.88 -24.20
N THR A 62 -3.70 4.39 -22.97
CA THR A 62 -4.95 4.90 -22.37
C THR A 62 -4.69 6.16 -21.54
N ASP A 63 -5.47 7.20 -21.79
CA ASP A 63 -5.37 8.46 -21.07
C ASP A 63 -6.21 8.45 -19.80
N ALA A 64 -5.67 8.99 -18.71
CA ALA A 64 -6.43 9.25 -17.50
C ALA A 64 -7.39 10.44 -17.70
N PHE A 65 -8.62 10.25 -17.23
CA PHE A 65 -9.70 11.22 -17.37
C PHE A 65 -10.18 11.73 -16.00
N SER A 66 -10.31 10.85 -15.02
CA SER A 66 -10.78 11.20 -13.68
C SER A 66 -10.18 10.28 -12.62
N ALA A 67 -10.24 10.70 -11.36
CA ALA A 67 -9.80 9.88 -10.24
C ALA A 67 -10.76 10.01 -9.05
N SER A 68 -10.86 8.96 -8.25
CA SER A 68 -11.72 8.92 -7.07
C SER A 68 -11.06 8.19 -5.91
N MET A 69 -11.29 8.67 -4.70
CA MET A 69 -11.03 7.90 -3.47
C MET A 69 -12.31 7.13 -3.11
N LEU A 70 -12.25 5.80 -3.10
CA LEU A 70 -13.39 4.95 -2.73
C LEU A 70 -13.48 4.78 -1.20
N ASP A 71 -14.67 4.51 -0.69
CA ASP A 71 -14.93 4.23 0.74
C ASP A 71 -14.10 3.05 1.28
N SER A 72 -13.66 2.15 0.42
CA SER A 72 -12.78 1.03 0.77
C SER A 72 -11.34 1.44 1.10
N GLY A 73 -10.94 2.68 0.82
CA GLY A 73 -9.55 3.11 0.89
C GLY A 73 -8.80 2.98 -0.45
N ASN A 74 -9.45 2.49 -1.51
CA ASN A 74 -8.84 2.34 -2.82
C ASN A 74 -8.91 3.67 -3.60
N PHE A 75 -7.75 4.22 -3.96
CA PHE A 75 -7.69 5.37 -4.87
C PHE A 75 -7.55 4.85 -6.30
N VAL A 76 -8.45 5.31 -7.16
CA VAL A 76 -8.68 4.74 -8.49
C VAL A 76 -8.61 5.85 -9.54
N ILE A 77 -7.98 5.55 -10.67
CA ILE A 77 -7.94 6.40 -11.87
C ILE A 77 -8.74 5.72 -12.97
N TYR A 78 -9.57 6.50 -13.67
CA TYR A 78 -10.42 6.04 -14.77
C TYR A 78 -10.05 6.70 -16.10
N ASP A 79 -10.29 5.96 -17.18
CA ASP A 79 -10.32 6.51 -18.54
C ASP A 79 -11.65 7.25 -18.82
N SER A 80 -11.79 7.78 -20.04
CA SER A 80 -13.00 8.49 -20.49
C SER A 80 -14.24 7.61 -20.65
N ASN A 81 -14.07 6.28 -20.66
CA ASN A 81 -15.15 5.29 -20.67
C ASN A 81 -15.50 4.80 -19.25
N PHE A 82 -14.91 5.39 -18.21
CA PHE A 82 -15.05 4.99 -16.82
C PHE A 82 -14.48 3.59 -16.49
N ASN A 83 -13.56 3.08 -17.30
CA ASN A 83 -12.81 1.88 -16.95
C ASN A 83 -11.69 2.21 -15.96
N VAL A 84 -11.46 1.33 -14.98
CA VAL A 84 -10.33 1.45 -14.07
C VAL A 84 -9.04 1.16 -14.82
N ILE A 85 -8.15 2.15 -14.90
CA ILE A 85 -6.85 2.02 -15.57
C ILE A 85 -5.67 1.97 -14.60
N TRP A 86 -5.87 2.37 -13.35
CA TRP A 86 -4.89 2.25 -12.27
C TRP A 86 -5.59 2.34 -10.91
N GLN A 87 -5.06 1.62 -9.90
CA GLN A 87 -5.60 1.67 -8.54
C GLN A 87 -4.54 1.34 -7.48
N THR A 88 -4.62 1.96 -6.30
CA THR A 88 -3.66 1.73 -5.20
C THR A 88 -3.67 0.29 -4.71
N PHE A 89 -4.82 -0.39 -4.77
CA PHE A 89 -4.92 -1.79 -4.34
C PHE A 89 -4.09 -2.77 -5.17
N ASN A 90 -3.68 -2.41 -6.39
CA ASN A 90 -2.76 -3.20 -7.21
C ASN A 90 -1.28 -2.88 -6.91
N HIS A 91 -1.01 -1.89 -6.07
CA HIS A 91 0.33 -1.43 -5.71
C HIS A 91 0.46 -1.35 -4.18
N PRO A 92 0.28 -2.45 -3.44
CA PRO A 92 0.38 -2.42 -1.99
C PRO A 92 1.78 -2.02 -1.53
N THR A 93 1.87 -1.42 -0.34
CA THR A 93 3.15 -1.08 0.30
C THR A 93 3.47 -2.07 1.41
N ASP A 94 3.05 -1.74 2.63
CA ASP A 94 3.29 -2.45 3.86
C ASP A 94 1.97 -2.87 4.52
N THR A 95 0.82 -2.55 3.90
CA THR A 95 -0.51 -2.87 4.40
C THR A 95 -1.42 -3.39 3.29
N ILE A 96 -2.15 -4.45 3.58
CA ILE A 96 -3.31 -4.94 2.83
C ILE A 96 -4.56 -4.46 3.54
N MET A 97 -5.40 -3.73 2.80
CA MET A 97 -6.69 -3.23 3.28
C MET A 97 -7.78 -4.31 3.22
N ALA A 98 -8.86 -4.12 3.98
CA ALA A 98 -10.03 -4.99 3.86
C ALA A 98 -10.62 -4.91 2.43
N GLY A 99 -10.95 -6.05 1.84
CA GLY A 99 -11.40 -6.15 0.44
C GLY A 99 -10.28 -6.03 -0.61
N GLN A 100 -9.04 -5.77 -0.21
CA GLN A 100 -7.89 -5.86 -1.11
C GLN A 100 -7.44 -7.32 -1.26
N VAL A 101 -7.13 -7.72 -2.49
CA VAL A 101 -6.60 -9.05 -2.81
C VAL A 101 -5.10 -8.94 -3.04
N LEU A 102 -4.30 -9.70 -2.29
CA LEU A 102 -2.89 -9.87 -2.60
C LEU A 102 -2.74 -11.03 -3.60
N LEU A 103 -2.32 -10.72 -4.81
CA LEU A 103 -2.13 -11.71 -5.88
C LEU A 103 -0.88 -12.56 -5.63
N ALA A 104 -0.90 -13.79 -6.13
CA ALA A 104 0.30 -14.62 -6.20
C ALA A 104 1.46 -13.88 -6.91
N GLY A 105 2.65 -13.97 -6.33
CA GLY A 105 3.84 -13.25 -6.74
C GLY A 105 3.94 -11.80 -6.22
N SER A 106 2.92 -11.28 -5.54
CA SER A 106 2.96 -9.95 -4.93
C SER A 106 3.53 -10.00 -3.52
N GLU A 107 4.20 -8.92 -3.12
CA GLU A 107 4.81 -8.77 -1.80
C GLU A 107 4.42 -7.46 -1.12
N LEU A 108 4.52 -7.46 0.20
CA LEU A 108 4.49 -6.27 1.04
C LEU A 108 5.86 -6.08 1.67
N VAL A 109 6.42 -4.89 1.62
CA VAL A 109 7.69 -4.57 2.27
C VAL A 109 7.42 -3.72 3.49
N SER A 110 7.91 -4.15 4.65
CA SER A 110 7.71 -3.43 5.91
C SER A 110 8.20 -1.98 5.82
N SER A 111 7.53 -1.03 6.49
CA SER A 111 8.10 0.30 6.76
C SER A 111 9.28 0.18 7.72
N LEU A 112 10.36 0.97 7.57
CA LEU A 112 11.56 0.94 8.43
C LEU A 112 11.25 1.28 9.89
N SER A 113 10.26 2.12 10.15
CA SER A 113 9.69 2.35 11.47
C SER A 113 8.27 2.94 11.37
N GLY A 114 7.55 3.04 12.48
CA GLY A 114 6.21 3.66 12.50
C GLY A 114 6.18 5.14 12.10
N THR A 115 7.32 5.82 12.01
CA THR A 115 7.44 7.21 11.54
C THR A 115 8.32 7.35 10.30
N ASN A 116 8.91 6.26 9.83
CA ASN A 116 9.74 6.23 8.64
C ASN A 116 9.25 5.14 7.69
N HIS A 117 8.51 5.56 6.68
CA HIS A 117 7.89 4.69 5.68
C HIS A 117 8.82 4.29 4.53
N SER A 118 10.13 4.49 4.66
CA SER A 118 11.11 3.86 3.76
C SER A 118 11.07 2.34 3.93
N SER A 119 11.53 1.58 2.93
CA SER A 119 11.59 0.13 3.01
C SER A 119 12.41 -0.35 4.22
N GLY A 120 11.86 -1.31 4.94
CA GLY A 120 12.41 -1.98 6.12
C GLY A 120 13.04 -3.32 5.79
N ASN A 121 13.20 -4.16 6.81
CA ASN A 121 14.03 -5.37 6.73
C ASN A 121 13.24 -6.67 6.54
N PHE A 122 11.92 -6.59 6.38
CA PHE A 122 11.06 -7.76 6.21
C PHE A 122 10.13 -7.56 5.02
N HIS A 123 9.86 -8.65 4.31
CA HIS A 123 8.84 -8.70 3.26
C HIS A 123 7.91 -9.89 3.47
N LEU A 124 6.63 -9.67 3.20
CA LEU A 124 5.57 -10.67 3.26
C LEU A 124 5.12 -10.97 1.83
N ILE A 125 5.39 -12.17 1.33
CA ILE A 125 5.13 -12.55 -0.05
C ILE A 125 4.00 -13.57 -0.13
N MET A 126 3.06 -13.34 -1.06
CA MET A 126 2.09 -14.35 -1.49
C MET A 126 2.74 -15.20 -2.57
N GLN A 127 3.25 -16.36 -2.20
CA GLN A 127 3.97 -17.24 -3.11
C GLN A 127 3.03 -17.85 -4.17
N ASN A 128 3.59 -18.24 -5.32
CA ASN A 128 2.84 -18.82 -6.44
C ASN A 128 2.20 -20.18 -6.11
N ASP A 129 2.65 -20.84 -5.04
CA ASP A 129 2.06 -22.08 -4.54
C ASP A 129 0.82 -21.85 -3.65
N GLY A 130 0.43 -20.60 -3.42
CA GLY A 130 -0.70 -20.24 -2.56
C GLY A 130 -0.33 -19.96 -1.10
N ASN A 131 0.95 -20.05 -0.73
CA ASN A 131 1.41 -19.83 0.63
C ASN A 131 1.77 -18.36 0.88
N LEU A 132 1.27 -17.78 1.96
CA LEU A 132 1.73 -16.47 2.45
C LEU A 132 2.90 -16.66 3.42
N VAL A 133 4.05 -16.04 3.15
CA VAL A 133 5.30 -16.25 3.90
C VAL A 133 6.01 -14.94 4.22
N LEU A 134 6.56 -14.83 5.43
CA LEU A 134 7.34 -13.68 5.90
C LEU A 134 8.83 -14.04 5.91
N TYR A 135 9.64 -13.22 5.23
CA TYR A 135 11.08 -13.37 5.14
C TYR A 135 11.81 -12.10 5.61
N PRO A 136 13.05 -12.21 6.12
CA PRO A 136 13.95 -11.08 6.20
C PRO A 136 14.52 -10.75 4.81
N VAL A 137 14.49 -9.47 4.42
CA VAL A 137 14.95 -8.98 3.09
C VAL A 137 16.42 -9.31 2.82
N ALA A 138 17.24 -9.43 3.87
CA ALA A 138 18.66 -9.73 3.74
C ALA A 138 18.98 -11.22 3.53
N SER A 139 17.97 -12.09 3.45
CA SER A 139 18.14 -13.55 3.26
C SER A 139 17.44 -14.03 2.00
N PRO A 140 17.83 -15.19 1.45
CA PRO A 140 17.08 -15.83 0.38
C PRO A 140 15.67 -16.24 0.84
N ASP A 141 14.73 -16.31 -0.08
CA ASP A 141 13.36 -16.79 0.20
C ASP A 141 13.31 -18.33 0.21
N THR A 142 14.11 -18.97 1.08
CA THR A 142 14.11 -20.44 1.24
C THR A 142 13.30 -20.87 2.46
N PRO A 143 12.77 -22.10 2.51
CA PRO A 143 12.05 -22.58 3.69
C PRO A 143 12.82 -22.48 5.02
N GLY A 144 14.16 -22.50 4.98
CA GLY A 144 15.00 -22.38 6.17
C GLY A 144 15.15 -20.94 6.70
N ASP A 145 14.92 -19.95 5.84
CA ASP A 145 15.04 -18.52 6.16
C ASP A 145 13.69 -17.89 6.52
N ALA A 146 12.59 -18.64 6.37
CA ALA A 146 11.24 -18.17 6.66
C ALA A 146 11.07 -17.87 8.15
N TYR A 147 10.66 -16.64 8.45
CA TYR A 147 10.34 -16.24 9.83
C TYR A 147 8.96 -16.75 10.25
N TRP A 148 8.00 -16.74 9.32
CA TRP A 148 6.65 -17.23 9.53
C TRP A 148 6.03 -17.74 8.22
N VAL A 149 5.22 -18.79 8.29
CA VAL A 149 4.49 -19.38 7.16
C VAL A 149 3.01 -19.56 7.52
N SER A 150 2.12 -19.24 6.58
CA SER A 150 0.67 -19.46 6.74
C SER A 150 0.26 -20.92 6.58
N ARG A 151 1.01 -21.70 5.78
CA ARG A 151 0.69 -23.09 5.38
C ARG A 151 -0.60 -23.21 4.57
N THR A 152 -0.85 -22.24 3.69
CA THR A 152 -1.98 -22.23 2.75
C THR A 152 -1.59 -22.72 1.35
N ASN A 153 -0.45 -23.39 1.22
CA ASN A 153 0.01 -23.98 -0.03
C ASN A 153 -1.07 -24.91 -0.62
N GLY A 154 -1.50 -24.62 -1.84
CA GLY A 154 -2.59 -25.32 -2.53
C GLY A 154 -3.94 -24.58 -2.58
N ASP A 155 -4.15 -23.53 -1.77
CA ASP A 155 -5.43 -22.77 -1.71
C ASP A 155 -5.44 -21.50 -2.59
N GLY A 156 -4.33 -21.18 -3.25
CA GLY A 156 -4.23 -20.27 -4.39
C GLY A 156 -4.43 -18.76 -4.14
N TYR A 157 -5.26 -18.34 -3.18
CA TYR A 157 -5.52 -16.92 -2.90
C TYR A 157 -5.98 -16.69 -1.45
N LEU A 158 -5.50 -15.59 -0.84
CA LEU A 158 -6.03 -15.07 0.42
C LEU A 158 -7.22 -14.13 0.11
N ASN A 159 -8.46 -14.63 0.19
CA ASN A 159 -9.67 -13.80 0.06
C ASN A 159 -10.20 -13.45 1.46
N LYS A 160 -9.84 -12.26 1.97
CA LYS A 160 -10.37 -11.79 3.25
C LYS A 160 -11.78 -11.23 3.06
N ARG A 161 -12.78 -12.02 3.46
CA ARG A 161 -14.20 -11.64 3.37
C ARG A 161 -14.71 -10.73 4.49
N ASP A 162 -13.91 -10.34 5.48
CA ASP A 162 -14.40 -9.47 6.57
C ASP A 162 -13.30 -8.51 7.09
N ASP A 163 -13.64 -7.20 7.15
CA ASP A 163 -13.17 -6.09 8.01
C ASP A 163 -11.78 -6.16 8.69
N THR A 164 -10.78 -6.80 8.08
CA THR A 164 -9.46 -7.01 8.70
C THR A 164 -8.33 -6.70 7.73
N SER A 165 -7.56 -5.64 8.03
CA SER A 165 -6.30 -5.36 7.34
C SER A 165 -5.19 -6.32 7.81
N VAL A 166 -4.18 -6.55 6.97
CA VAL A 166 -2.88 -7.11 7.38
C VAL A 166 -1.83 -6.05 7.15
N SER A 167 -1.07 -5.68 8.18
CA SER A 167 0.06 -4.77 8.03
C SER A 167 1.37 -5.47 8.40
N CYS A 168 2.40 -5.32 7.58
CA CYS A 168 3.78 -5.64 7.93
C CYS A 168 4.50 -4.34 8.36
N ASN A 169 4.67 -4.12 9.65
CA ASN A 169 5.39 -2.94 10.17
C ASN A 169 6.77 -3.36 10.70
N ALA A 170 7.80 -2.50 10.62
CA ALA A 170 9.06 -2.78 11.32
C ALA A 170 8.93 -2.67 12.83
N TRP A 171 9.60 -3.61 13.48
CA TRP A 171 9.48 -3.96 14.89
C TRP A 171 10.32 -3.09 15.82
N ARG A 172 9.84 -2.88 17.05
CA ARG A 172 10.69 -2.62 18.23
C ARG A 172 10.45 -3.72 19.26
N GLY A 173 11.52 -4.40 19.69
CA GLY A 173 11.48 -5.25 20.89
C GLY A 173 10.75 -6.59 20.73
N TRP A 174 10.96 -7.48 21.70
CA TRP A 174 10.82 -8.94 21.66
C TRP A 174 9.40 -9.53 21.61
N ASP A 175 8.38 -8.83 21.12
CA ASP A 175 7.01 -9.36 21.05
C ASP A 175 6.49 -9.51 19.62
N LEU A 176 6.29 -10.78 19.23
CA LEU A 176 5.71 -11.22 17.96
C LEU A 176 4.19 -11.24 18.06
N PRO A 177 3.48 -10.51 17.19
CA PRO A 177 2.85 -11.20 16.06
C PRO A 177 2.76 -10.35 14.78
N VAL A 178 2.59 -10.98 13.62
CA VAL A 178 1.92 -10.34 12.47
C VAL A 178 0.67 -9.66 13.02
N ILE A 179 0.65 -8.32 13.03
CA ILE A 179 -0.47 -7.60 13.61
C ILE A 179 -1.60 -7.68 12.57
N PHE A 180 -2.49 -8.64 12.76
CA PHE A 180 -3.84 -8.55 12.24
C PHE A 180 -4.52 -7.39 12.96
N SER A 181 -4.33 -6.17 12.48
CA SER A 181 -5.01 -5.01 13.03
C SER A 181 -6.46 -5.05 12.54
N ARG A 182 -7.40 -5.12 13.49
CA ARG A 182 -8.81 -4.95 13.21
C ARG A 182 -9.10 -3.45 13.24
N SER A 183 -8.89 -2.77 12.13
CA SER A 183 -9.36 -1.40 11.93
C SER A 183 -10.87 -1.43 11.68
N ARG A 184 -11.64 -1.04 12.71
CA ARG A 184 -13.10 -0.97 12.61
C ARG A 184 -13.45 0.30 11.82
N VAL A 185 -13.85 0.17 10.56
CA VAL A 185 -14.44 1.29 9.81
C VAL A 185 -15.75 1.65 10.51
N LYS A 186 -15.77 2.76 11.26
CA LYS A 186 -17.02 3.31 11.76
C LYS A 186 -17.68 4.05 10.61
N HIS A 187 -18.72 3.45 10.04
CA HIS A 187 -19.67 4.18 9.20
C HIS A 187 -20.40 5.21 10.09
N THR A 188 -19.99 6.47 10.00
CA THR A 188 -20.86 7.59 10.39
C THR A 188 -21.66 8.01 9.16
N THR A 189 -22.84 7.42 9.00
CA THR A 189 -23.89 8.03 8.19
C THR A 189 -24.52 9.16 9.01
N GLY A 190 -24.19 10.40 8.66
CA GLY A 190 -24.80 11.59 9.24
C GLY A 190 -25.21 12.54 8.13
N PHE A 191 -26.43 12.38 7.63
CA PHE A 191 -27.16 13.43 6.94
C PHE A 191 -27.98 14.21 7.97
N SER A 192 -27.66 15.49 8.14
CA SER A 192 -28.59 16.62 8.30
C SER A 192 -27.80 17.92 8.40
#